data_AF-A0A968EPV1-F1
#
_entry.id   AF-A0A968EPV1-F1
#
_cell.length_a   1.000
_cell.length_b   1.000
_cell.length_c   1.000
_cell.angle_alpha   90.00
_cell.angle_beta   90.00
_cell.angle_gamma   90.00
#
_symmetry.space_group_name_H-M   'P 1'
#
loop_
_entity.id
_entity.type
_entity.pdbx_description
1 polymer ?
#
loop_
_entity_poly.entity_id
_entity_poly.type
_entity_poly.pdbx_seq_one_letter_code
_entity_poly.pdbx_strand_id
1 'polypeptide(L)' 'EGTLARLMGDAILAFFGAPIGHEDDPERAVLAALEILEEVGPFRERIARDWGIDIDVRVGINTGLVV' A
#
# COMPACT_ATOMS: atom_id res chain seq x y z
N GLU A 1 5.23 3.75 -11.13
CA GLU A 1 4.86 4.69 -10.04
C GLU A 1 3.38 4.52 -9.72
N GLY A 2 2.96 4.88 -8.50
CA GLY A 2 1.56 4.83 -8.07
C GLY A 2 1.15 6.16 -7.42
N THR A 3 -0.14 6.47 -7.46
CA THR A 3 -0.71 7.73 -6.95
C THR A 3 -1.51 7.47 -5.68
N LEU A 4 -1.18 8.13 -4.57
CA LEU A 4 -1.99 8.07 -3.36
C LEU A 4 -3.28 8.87 -3.57
N ALA A 5 -4.41 8.16 -3.61
CA ALA A 5 -5.71 8.73 -3.91
C ALA A 5 -6.43 9.20 -2.65
N ARG A 6 -6.35 8.42 -1.56
CA ARG A 6 -7.09 8.72 -0.33
C ARG A 6 -6.45 8.13 0.92
N LEU A 7 -6.58 8.86 2.02
CA LEU A 7 -6.37 8.38 3.38
C LEU A 7 -7.73 8.19 4.06
N MET A 8 -7.96 7.05 4.70
CA MET A 8 -9.23 6.62 5.25
C MET A 8 -9.02 6.04 6.66
N GLY A 9 -8.76 6.92 7.63
CA GLY A 9 -8.42 6.48 8.99
C GLY A 9 -7.07 5.77 8.99
N ASP A 10 -7.11 4.45 9.14
CA ASP A 10 -5.95 3.54 9.13
C ASP A 10 -5.68 2.90 7.75
N ALA A 11 -6.52 3.17 6.75
CA ALA A 11 -6.36 2.64 5.39
C ALA A 11 -5.87 3.70 4.40
N ILE A 12 -5.12 3.24 3.40
CA ILE A 12 -4.67 4.04 2.26
C ILE A 12 -5.23 3.42 0.98
N LEU A 13 -5.69 4.28 0.07
CA LEU A 13 -6.01 3.90 -1.31
C LEU A 13 -4.96 4.50 -2.24
N ALA A 14 -4.34 3.65 -3.04
CA ALA A 14 -3.42 4.05 -4.10
C ALA A 14 -3.90 3.51 -5.46
N PHE A 15 -3.69 4.29 -6.51
CA PHE A 15 -3.94 3.88 -7.89
C PHE A 15 -2.65 3.64 -8.63
N PHE A 16 -2.61 2.55 -9.37
CA PHE A 16 -1.61 2.29 -10.41
C PHE A 16 -2.34 2.40 -11.74
N GLY A 17 -1.80 3.25 -12.64
CA GLY A 17 -2.41 3.55 -13.93
C GLY A 17 -3.30 4.79 -14.00
N ALA A 18 -3.36 5.57 -12.93
CA ALA A 18 -3.99 6.88 -12.92
C ALA A 18 -3.04 7.96 -12.34
N PRO A 19 -2.95 9.15 -12.96
CA PRO A 19 -3.66 9.59 -14.18
C PRO A 19 -3.07 9.00 -15.48
N ILE A 20 -1.89 8.37 -15.42
CA ILE A 20 -1.19 7.82 -16.59
C ILE A 20 -1.09 6.31 -16.45
N GLY A 21 -1.64 5.60 -17.45
CA GLY A 21 -1.65 4.14 -17.55
C GLY A 21 -0.38 3.58 -18.18
N HIS A 22 0.02 2.40 -17.71
CA HIS A 22 1.14 1.61 -18.21
C HIS A 22 0.77 0.12 -18.19
N GLU A 23 1.35 -0.67 -19.10
CA GLU A 23 1.03 -2.11 -19.21
C GLU A 23 1.43 -2.90 -17.95
N ASP A 24 2.45 -2.43 -17.22
CA ASP A 24 3.01 -3.06 -16.02
C ASP A 24 2.33 -2.61 -14.71
N ASP A 25 1.27 -1.79 -14.75
CA ASP A 25 0.59 -1.29 -13.54
C ASP A 25 0.14 -2.38 -12.55
N PRO A 26 -0.44 -3.52 -13.00
CA PRO A 26 -0.78 -4.61 -12.09
C PRO A 26 0.45 -5.21 -11.38
N GLU A 27 1.55 -5.38 -12.10
CA GLU A 27 2.80 -5.91 -11.54
C GLU A 27 3.37 -4.93 -10.51
N ARG A 28 3.40 -3.63 -10.84
CA ARG A 28 3.87 -2.58 -9.93
C ARG A 28 3.02 -2.48 -8.66
N ALA A 29 1.71 -2.66 -8.76
CA ALA A 29 0.83 -2.70 -7.59
C ALA A 29 1.16 -3.87 -6.66
N VAL A 30 1.46 -5.04 -7.23
CA VAL A 30 1.87 -6.24 -6.46
C VAL A 30 3.23 -6.02 -5.82
N LEU A 31 4.22 -5.51 -6.56
CA LEU A 31 5.55 -5.24 -6.02
C LEU A 31 5.51 -4.22 -4.87
N ALA A 32 4.75 -3.13 -5.02
CA ALA A 32 4.56 -2.16 -3.95
C ALA A 32 3.88 -2.79 -2.72
N ALA A 33 2.91 -3.69 -2.92
CA ALA A 33 2.27 -4.40 -1.81
C ALA A 33 3.24 -5.32 -1.06
N LEU A 34 4.11 -6.04 -1.77
CA LEU A 34 5.14 -6.87 -1.17
C LEU A 34 6.14 -6.04 -0.37
N GLU A 35 6.61 -4.92 -0.92
CA GLU A 35 7.51 -4.00 -0.22
C GLU A 35 6.88 -3.44 1.07
N ILE A 36 5.59 -3.07 1.04
CA ILE A 36 4.85 -2.64 2.24
C ILE A 36 4.85 -3.75 3.31
N LEU A 37 4.63 -5.01 2.90
CA LEU A 37 4.59 -6.15 3.83
C LEU A 37 5.98 -6.51 4.37
N GLU A 38 7.05 -6.27 3.62
CA GLU A 38 8.42 -6.45 4.10
C GLU A 38 8.81 -5.36 5.12
N GLU A 39 8.48 -4.11 4.83
CA GLU A 39 8.83 -2.96 5.65
C GLU A 39 7.96 -2.79 6.91
N VAL A 40 6.77 -3.42 6.96
CA VAL A 40 5.91 -3.36 8.15
C VAL A 40 6.56 -3.99 9.38
N GLY A 41 7.44 -4.99 9.21
CA GLY A 41 8.10 -5.68 10.32
C GLY A 41 8.96 -4.72 11.16
N PRO A 42 10.00 -4.10 10.57
CA PRO A 42 10.81 -3.08 11.24
C PRO A 42 9.97 -1.91 11.76
N PHE A 43 8.93 -1.52 11.03
CA PHE A 43 8.04 -0.43 11.44
C PHE A 43 7.24 -0.79 12.71
N ARG A 44 6.65 -1.98 12.75
CA ARG A 44 5.93 -2.52 13.92
C ARG A 44 6.84 -2.54 15.15
N GLU A 45 8.07 -3.04 15.03
CA GLU A 45 9.02 -3.09 16.15
C GLU A 45 9.33 -1.69 16.71
N ARG A 46 9.47 -0.70 15.83
CA ARG A 46 9.68 0.70 16.23
C ARG A 46 8.46 1.27 16.97
N ILE A 47 7.26 1.06 16.44
CA ILE A 47 6.02 1.55 17.06
C ILE A 47 5.78 0.87 18.41
N ALA A 48 6.02 -0.44 18.51
CA ALA A 48 5.92 -1.18 19.77
C ALA A 48 6.90 -0.65 20.82
N ARG A 49 8.13 -0.32 20.43
CA ARG A 49 9.13 0.24 21.35
C ARG A 49 8.78 1.64 21.84
N ASP A 50 8.40 2.52 20.92
CA ASP A 50 8.25 3.94 21.21
C ASP A 50 6.88 4.26 21.85
N TRP A 51 5.85 3.45 21.55
CA TRP A 51 4.45 3.72 21.92
C TRP A 51 3.75 2.54 22.62
N GLY A 52 4.36 1.35 22.67
CA GLY A 52 3.73 0.16 23.25
C GLY A 52 2.54 -0.39 22.45
N ILE A 53 2.42 0.00 21.18
CA ILE A 53 1.32 -0.39 20.29
C ILE A 53 1.81 -1.46 19.33
N ASP A 54 1.04 -2.54 19.19
CA ASP A 54 1.26 -3.53 18.14
C ASP A 54 0.39 -3.21 16.92
N ILE A 55 0.98 -3.26 15.74
CA ILE A 55 0.31 -2.92 14.47
C ILE A 55 0.59 -3.99 13.42
N ASP A 56 -0.34 -4.17 12.50
CA ASP A 56 -0.16 -5.03 11.35
C ASP A 56 -0.88 -4.42 10.13
N VAL A 57 -0.49 -4.86 8.94
CA VAL A 57 -1.03 -4.32 7.68
C VAL A 57 -1.52 -5.46 6.81
N ARG A 58 -2.64 -5.20 6.11
CA ARG A 58 -3.12 -6.04 5.01
C ARG A 58 -3.21 -5.21 3.75
N VAL A 59 -2.77 -5.78 2.64
CA VAL A 59 -2.91 -5.16 1.32
C VAL A 59 -3.88 -5.97 0.47
N GLY A 60 -4.81 -5.28 -0.19
CA GLY A 60 -5.72 -5.86 -1.18
C GLY A 60 -5.53 -5.17 -2.52
N ILE A 61 -5.49 -5.95 -3.61
CA ILE A 61 -5.30 -5.43 -4.97
C ILE A 61 -6.48 -5.88 -5.81
N ASN A 62 -7.05 -4.95 -6.57
CA ASN A 62 -8.09 -5.21 -7.54
C ASN A 62 -7.77 -4.48 -8.85
N THR A 63 -8.00 -5.14 -9.98
CA THR A 63 -7.90 -4.54 -11.32
C THR A 63 -9.27 -4.46 -11.97
N GLY A 64 -9.49 -3.45 -12.81
CA GLY A 64 -10.75 -3.28 -13.51
C GLY A 64 -10.92 -1.89 -14.10
N LEU A 65 -11.94 -1.75 -14.95
CA LEU A 65 -12.36 -0.46 -15.45
C LEU A 65 -13.10 0.31 -14.36
N VAL A 66 -12.79 1.60 -14.24
CA VAL A 66 -13.39 2.53 -13.28
C VAL A 66 -13.78 3.82 -13.99
N VAL A 67 -14.74 4.56 -13.45
CA VAL A 67 -15.28 5.82 -13.99
C VAL A 67 -15.08 6.97 -13.01
#